data_AF-R7V8B1-F1
#
_entry.id   AF-R7V8B1-F1
#
_cell.length_a   1.000
_cell.length_b   1.000
_cell.length_c   1.000
_cell.angle_alpha   90.00
_cell.angle_beta   90.00
_cell.angle_gamma   90.00
#
_symmetry.space_group_name_H-M   'P 1'
#
loop_
_entity.id
_entity.type
_entity.pdbx_description
1 polymer ?
#
loop_
_entity_poly.entity_id
_entity_poly.type
_entity_poly.pdbx_seq_one_letter_code
_entity_poly.pdbx_strand_id
1 'polypeptide(L)'
;MSHFYPSEEPIMTLWHTAQAARAKRDFNLMKSVIERMVVRRKPGFWMFIAFDVRLDVSEVLLLAGKECNACMACDLAIDCFSCAIEIMGNVSCCERSSKVMSEAIECLVNTHLQNDDLDGAQVLLDDWNRQGRECISAHPDHMANVTLAIGKGKMELGLAFVEKRQFKEALDYLTPAVRK
;
A
#
# COMPACT_ATOMS: atom_id res chain seq x y z
N MET A 1 30.72 18.30 15.11
CA MET A 1 29.39 18.65 14.57
C MET A 1 28.43 17.56 15.02
N SER A 2 27.56 17.84 15.99
CA SER A 2 26.55 16.89 16.44
C SER A 2 25.44 16.83 15.39
N HIS A 3 25.23 15.65 14.80
CA HIS A 3 24.02 15.38 14.05
C HIS A 3 22.84 15.46 15.03
N PHE A 4 22.00 16.48 14.86
CA PHE A 4 20.67 16.54 15.47
C PHE A 4 19.86 15.37 14.91
N TYR A 5 19.84 14.24 15.60
CA TYR A 5 18.70 13.31 15.48
C TYR A 5 17.51 14.02 16.13
N PRO A 6 16.38 14.24 15.43
CA PRO A 6 15.15 14.53 16.15
C PRO A 6 14.94 13.39 17.13
N SER A 7 14.54 13.67 18.38
CA SER A 7 14.25 12.61 19.35
C SER A 7 13.19 11.69 18.75
N GLU A 8 13.60 10.53 18.26
CA GLU A 8 12.71 9.57 17.60
C GLU A 8 11.80 8.98 18.68
N GLU A 9 10.55 9.49 18.77
CA GLU A 9 9.50 8.75 19.46
C GLU A 9 9.46 7.35 18.83
N PRO A 10 9.54 6.26 19.63
CA PRO A 10 9.51 4.92 19.08
C PRO A 10 8.25 4.73 18.24
N ILE A 11 8.38 4.06 17.10
CA ILE A 11 7.27 3.71 16.19
C ILE A 11 6.07 3.12 16.94
N MET A 12 6.32 2.29 17.96
CA MET A 12 5.26 1.72 18.80
C MET A 12 4.49 2.76 19.63
N THR A 13 5.17 3.81 20.06
CA THR A 13 4.53 4.95 20.76
C THR A 13 3.66 5.75 19.81
N LEU A 14 4.15 6.00 18.60
CA LEU A 14 3.37 6.62 17.53
C LEU A 14 2.16 5.75 17.19
N TRP A 15 2.32 4.43 17.07
CA TRP A 15 1.21 3.51 16.82
C TRP A 15 0.14 3.55 17.91
N HIS A 16 0.52 3.42 19.17
CA HIS A 16 -0.44 3.51 20.27
C HIS A 16 -1.15 4.88 20.31
N THR A 17 -0.45 5.95 19.94
CA THR A 17 -1.04 7.28 19.80
C THR A 17 -2.05 7.32 18.65
N ALA A 18 -1.75 6.72 17.49
CA ALA A 18 -2.69 6.60 16.38
C ALA A 18 -3.94 5.77 16.75
N GLN A 19 -3.76 4.66 17.46
CA GLN A 19 -4.88 3.83 17.95
C GLN A 19 -5.76 4.60 18.94
N ALA A 20 -5.15 5.35 19.86
CA ALA A 20 -5.88 6.18 20.81
C ALA A 20 -6.61 7.35 20.12
N ALA A 21 -5.97 7.99 19.13
CA ALA A 21 -6.58 9.02 18.30
C ALA A 21 -7.80 8.48 17.55
N ARG A 22 -7.68 7.29 16.94
CA ARG A 22 -8.79 6.58 16.29
C ARG A 22 -9.96 6.31 17.24
N ALA A 23 -9.69 5.74 18.42
CA ALA A 23 -10.73 5.44 19.41
C ALA A 23 -11.52 6.70 19.80
N LYS A 24 -10.87 7.88 19.74
CA LYS A 24 -11.45 9.19 20.00
C LYS A 24 -11.99 9.91 18.75
N ARG A 25 -11.87 9.32 17.56
CA ARG A 25 -12.16 9.93 16.25
C ARG A 25 -11.40 11.25 16.00
N ASP A 26 -10.19 11.36 16.54
CA ASP A 26 -9.30 12.50 16.31
C ASP A 26 -8.44 12.28 15.05
N PHE A 27 -9.04 12.58 13.90
CA PHE A 27 -8.42 12.36 12.60
C PHE A 27 -7.21 13.27 12.32
N ASN A 28 -7.16 14.46 12.95
CA ASN A 28 -6.03 15.38 12.82
C ASN A 28 -4.80 14.83 13.54
N LEU A 29 -4.97 14.31 14.75
CA LEU A 29 -3.91 13.62 15.47
C LEU A 29 -3.47 12.36 14.74
N MET A 30 -4.43 11.56 14.23
CA MET A 30 -4.13 10.37 13.44
C MET A 30 -3.28 10.70 12.20
N LYS A 31 -3.66 11.73 11.43
CA LYS A 31 -2.87 12.22 10.29
C LYS A 31 -1.46 12.68 10.72
N SER A 32 -1.36 13.50 11.76
CA SER A 32 -0.06 13.99 12.26
C SER A 32 0.83 12.85 12.75
N VAL A 33 0.26 11.81 13.35
CA VAL A 33 1.01 10.61 13.76
C VAL A 33 1.45 9.80 12.55
N ILE A 34 0.59 9.57 11.56
CA ILE A 34 0.95 8.88 10.31
C ILE A 34 2.08 9.64 9.59
N GLU A 35 1.96 10.96 9.44
CA GLU A 35 3.01 11.79 8.83
C GLU A 35 4.36 11.67 9.56
N ARG A 36 4.32 11.49 10.88
CA ARG A 36 5.52 11.23 11.71
C ARG A 36 6.03 9.80 11.57
N MET A 37 5.16 8.80 11.42
CA MET A 37 5.56 7.41 11.16
C MET A 37 6.18 7.24 9.78
N VAL A 38 5.75 8.06 8.82
CA VAL A 38 6.16 8.01 7.40
C VAL A 38 7.30 9.00 7.10
N VAL A 39 8.10 9.38 8.12
CA VAL A 39 9.19 10.40 8.07
C VAL A 39 9.65 10.73 6.65
N ARG A 40 9.34 11.94 6.18
CA ARG A 40 9.61 12.50 4.84
C ARG A 40 10.65 11.71 4.02
N ARG A 41 10.13 10.78 3.20
CA ARG A 41 10.61 10.25 1.92
C ARG A 41 12.10 10.45 1.64
N LYS A 42 12.93 9.44 1.97
CA LYS A 42 14.02 9.03 1.08
C LYS A 42 13.84 7.56 0.74
N PRO A 43 13.63 7.21 -0.54
CA PRO A 43 13.60 5.83 -0.99
C PRO A 43 14.81 5.06 -0.43
N GLY A 44 14.56 3.90 0.17
CA GLY A 44 15.60 3.04 0.73
C GLY A 44 16.01 3.30 2.18
N PHE A 45 15.49 4.33 2.86
CA PHE A 45 15.74 4.51 4.30
C PHE A 45 15.29 3.29 5.13
N TRP A 46 14.16 2.71 4.76
CA TRP A 46 13.58 1.55 5.44
C TRP A 46 14.49 0.32 5.41
N MET A 47 15.39 0.17 4.42
CA MET A 47 16.31 -0.97 4.36
C MET A 47 17.26 -1.06 5.56
N PHE A 48 17.50 0.05 6.25
CA PHE A 48 18.37 0.12 7.44
C PHE A 48 17.61 -0.13 8.76
N ILE A 49 16.29 -0.29 8.71
CA ILE A 49 15.43 -0.53 9.87
C ILE A 49 15.23 -2.04 10.07
N ALA A 50 15.18 -2.46 11.33
CA ALA A 50 14.95 -3.85 11.71
C ALA A 50 13.67 -4.42 11.07
N PHE A 51 13.70 -5.71 10.73
CA PHE A 51 12.65 -6.39 9.96
C PHE A 51 11.28 -6.34 10.64
N ASP A 52 11.26 -6.67 11.93
CA ASP A 52 10.09 -6.63 12.81
C ASP A 52 9.48 -5.24 12.88
N VAL A 53 10.32 -4.22 13.04
CA VAL A 53 9.87 -2.81 13.06
C VAL A 53 9.24 -2.42 11.73
N ARG A 54 9.84 -2.78 10.59
CA ARG A 54 9.26 -2.51 9.26
C ARG A 54 7.90 -3.18 9.07
N LEU A 55 7.77 -4.41 9.54
CA LEU A 55 6.53 -5.18 9.42
C LEU A 55 5.42 -4.56 10.26
N ASP A 56 5.73 -4.18 11.51
CA ASP A 56 4.78 -3.52 12.39
C ASP A 56 4.35 -2.16 11.81
N VAL A 57 5.27 -1.34 11.29
CA VAL A 57 4.92 -0.06 10.62
C VAL A 57 3.97 -0.29 9.45
N SER A 58 4.24 -1.28 8.59
CA SER A 58 3.40 -1.54 7.42
C SER A 58 2.00 -2.00 7.79
N GLU A 59 1.86 -2.81 8.84
CA GLU A 59 0.54 -3.20 9.37
C GLU A 59 -0.23 -2.00 9.91
N VAL A 60 0.47 -1.09 10.61
CA VAL A 60 -0.11 0.17 11.07
C VAL A 60 -0.61 1.00 9.91
N LEU A 61 0.21 1.17 8.87
CA LEU A 61 -0.15 1.96 7.70
C LEU A 61 -1.32 1.34 6.93
N LEU A 62 -1.38 0.02 6.81
CA LEU A 62 -2.52 -0.69 6.22
C LEU A 62 -3.82 -0.39 6.99
N LEU A 63 -3.80 -0.48 8.31
CA LEU A 63 -4.96 -0.19 9.14
C LEU A 63 -5.37 1.29 9.07
N ALA A 64 -4.40 2.18 9.10
CA ALA A 64 -4.63 3.62 8.96
C ALA A 64 -5.23 3.98 7.60
N GLY A 65 -4.73 3.40 6.51
CA GLY A 65 -5.26 3.62 5.17
C GLY A 65 -6.71 3.15 5.04
N LYS A 66 -7.05 1.98 5.60
CA LYS A 66 -8.44 1.47 5.60
C LYS A 66 -9.41 2.43 6.31
N GLU A 67 -8.99 2.98 7.45
CA GLU A 67 -9.77 3.99 8.19
C GLU A 67 -9.92 5.29 7.40
N CYS A 68 -8.84 5.78 6.79
CA CYS A 68 -8.87 6.99 5.97
C CYS A 68 -9.81 6.81 4.77
N ASN A 69 -9.75 5.65 4.11
CA ASN A 69 -10.61 5.37 2.97
C ASN A 69 -12.10 5.29 3.38
N ALA A 70 -12.39 4.66 4.52
CA ALA A 70 -13.77 4.63 5.06
C ALA A 70 -14.33 6.02 5.39
N CYS A 71 -13.46 6.99 5.67
CA CYS A 71 -13.81 8.39 5.93
C CYS A 71 -13.71 9.30 4.69
N MET A 72 -13.51 8.72 3.48
CA MET A 72 -13.29 9.45 2.22
C MET A 72 -12.07 10.40 2.24
N ALA A 73 -11.09 10.16 3.11
CA ALA A 73 -9.81 10.84 3.12
C ALA A 73 -8.84 10.14 2.16
N CYS A 74 -9.18 10.15 0.88
CA CYS A 74 -8.60 9.24 -0.13
C CYS A 74 -7.11 9.49 -0.40
N ASP A 75 -6.66 10.74 -0.47
CA ASP A 75 -5.22 11.05 -0.64
C ASP A 75 -4.37 10.47 0.49
N LEU A 76 -4.86 10.57 1.73
CA LEU A 76 -4.17 10.03 2.90
C LEU A 76 -4.20 8.50 2.92
N ALA A 77 -5.31 7.90 2.47
CA ALA A 77 -5.39 6.45 2.31
C ALA A 77 -4.39 5.95 1.26
N ILE A 78 -4.29 6.64 0.12
CA ILE A 78 -3.33 6.34 -0.96
C ILE A 78 -1.89 6.42 -0.43
N ASP A 79 -1.54 7.49 0.28
CA ASP A 79 -0.21 7.63 0.90
C ASP A 79 0.08 6.49 1.89
N CYS A 80 -0.88 6.13 2.75
CA CYS A 80 -0.73 5.04 3.70
C CYS A 80 -0.46 3.69 2.99
N PHE A 81 -1.29 3.30 2.02
CA PHE A 81 -1.11 2.03 1.33
C PHE A 81 0.16 2.00 0.50
N SER A 82 0.50 3.10 -0.19
CA SER A 82 1.72 3.22 -0.99
C SER A 82 2.97 3.04 -0.12
N CYS A 83 3.01 3.69 1.05
CA CYS A 83 4.12 3.54 1.98
C CYS A 83 4.20 2.13 2.59
N ALA A 84 3.06 1.51 2.92
CA ALA A 84 3.05 0.11 3.35
C ALA A 84 3.66 -0.81 2.27
N ILE A 85 3.27 -0.63 1.01
CA ILE A 85 3.82 -1.40 -0.11
C ILE A 85 5.33 -1.15 -0.27
N GLU A 86 5.79 0.10 -0.21
CA GLU A 86 7.21 0.46 -0.36
C GLU A 86 8.09 -0.15 0.74
N ILE A 87 7.63 -0.08 2.01
CA ILE A 87 8.35 -0.68 3.13
C ILE A 87 8.48 -2.18 2.90
N MET A 88 7.39 -2.83 2.49
CA MET A 88 7.33 -4.28 2.31
C MET A 88 8.05 -4.79 1.05
N GLY A 89 8.12 -4.00 -0.01
CA GLY A 89 8.87 -4.33 -1.23
C GLY A 89 10.39 -4.44 -1.01
N ASN A 90 10.89 -3.91 0.12
CA ASN A 90 12.30 -3.95 0.51
C ASN A 90 12.62 -5.00 1.60
N VAL A 91 11.70 -5.93 1.87
CA VAL A 91 11.70 -6.83 3.04
C VAL A 91 11.71 -8.31 2.61
N SER A 92 12.26 -9.19 3.45
CA SER A 92 12.29 -10.64 3.16
C SER A 92 10.88 -11.23 3.03
N CYS A 93 10.64 -11.97 1.95
CA CYS A 93 9.36 -12.55 1.58
C CYS A 93 8.91 -13.68 2.53
N CYS A 94 8.29 -13.33 3.66
CA CYS A 94 7.59 -14.27 4.54
C CYS A 94 6.07 -14.15 4.39
N GLU A 95 5.31 -15.13 4.89
CA GLU A 95 3.85 -15.16 4.78
C GLU A 95 3.18 -13.88 5.36
N ARG A 96 3.63 -13.43 6.53
CA ARG A 96 3.11 -12.21 7.17
C ARG A 96 3.35 -10.99 6.29
N SER A 97 4.54 -10.90 5.69
CA SER A 97 4.89 -9.79 4.80
C SER A 97 4.05 -9.76 3.52
N SER A 98 3.84 -10.93 2.92
CA SER A 98 3.04 -11.13 1.72
C SER A 98 1.59 -10.73 1.95
N LYS A 99 1.02 -11.11 3.10
CA LYS A 99 -0.35 -10.77 3.47
C LYS A 99 -0.56 -9.25 3.54
N VAL A 100 0.30 -8.54 4.28
CA VAL A 100 0.20 -7.07 4.42
C VAL A 100 0.29 -6.40 3.06
N MET A 101 1.24 -6.83 2.24
CA MET A 101 1.48 -6.29 0.91
C MET A 101 0.31 -6.54 -0.03
N SER A 102 -0.23 -7.77 -0.07
CA SER A 102 -1.38 -8.11 -0.91
C SER A 102 -2.62 -7.30 -0.52
N GLU A 103 -2.89 -7.18 0.80
CA GLU A 103 -4.02 -6.39 1.28
C GLU A 103 -3.86 -4.90 0.98
N ALA A 104 -2.66 -4.35 1.09
CA ALA A 104 -2.39 -2.95 0.76
C ALA A 104 -2.60 -2.66 -0.73
N ILE A 105 -2.18 -3.58 -1.63
CA ILE A 105 -2.43 -3.45 -3.07
C ILE A 105 -3.93 -3.46 -3.37
N GLU A 106 -4.69 -4.43 -2.83
CA GLU A 106 -6.14 -4.49 -3.03
C GLU A 106 -6.82 -3.21 -2.54
N CYS A 107 -6.43 -2.71 -1.36
CA CYS A 107 -7.02 -1.48 -0.82
C CYS A 107 -6.67 -0.24 -1.64
N LEU A 108 -5.44 -0.16 -2.15
CA LEU A 108 -4.99 0.98 -2.96
C LEU A 108 -5.72 1.03 -4.30
N VAL A 109 -5.84 -0.11 -5.00
CA VAL A 109 -6.63 -0.19 -6.25
C VAL A 109 -8.07 0.23 -6.00
N ASN A 110 -8.71 -0.35 -4.98
CA ASN A 110 -10.09 0.00 -4.64
C ASN A 110 -10.26 1.49 -4.30
N THR A 111 -9.29 2.09 -3.61
CA THR A 111 -9.32 3.53 -3.31
C THR A 111 -9.28 4.36 -4.57
N HIS A 112 -8.38 4.05 -5.53
CA HIS A 112 -8.35 4.75 -6.82
C HIS A 112 -9.68 4.61 -7.57
N LEU A 113 -10.22 3.39 -7.68
CA LEU A 113 -11.47 3.13 -8.39
C LEU A 113 -12.69 3.83 -7.76
N GLN A 114 -12.77 3.86 -6.43
CA GLN A 114 -13.84 4.58 -5.71
C GLN A 114 -13.82 6.09 -5.96
N ASN A 115 -12.67 6.66 -6.34
CA ASN A 115 -12.51 8.07 -6.66
C ASN A 115 -12.55 8.39 -8.16
N ASP A 116 -12.93 7.41 -9.00
CA ASP A 116 -12.89 7.52 -10.46
C ASP A 116 -11.49 7.84 -11.03
N ASP A 117 -10.44 7.55 -10.26
CA ASP A 117 -9.03 7.73 -10.64
C ASP A 117 -8.50 6.48 -11.35
N LEU A 118 -8.98 6.27 -12.58
CA LEU A 118 -8.56 5.12 -13.39
C LEU A 118 -7.07 5.17 -13.76
N ASP A 119 -6.54 6.37 -13.99
CA ASP A 119 -5.12 6.58 -14.34
C ASP A 119 -4.20 6.17 -13.19
N GLY A 120 -4.53 6.54 -11.94
CA GLY A 120 -3.78 6.13 -10.76
C GLY A 120 -3.77 4.61 -10.54
N ALA A 121 -4.94 3.97 -10.68
CA ALA A 121 -5.04 2.50 -10.63
C ALA A 121 -4.24 1.83 -11.76
N GLN A 122 -4.24 2.43 -12.96
CA GLN A 122 -3.49 1.94 -14.11
C GLN A 122 -1.99 1.98 -13.88
N VAL A 123 -1.46 3.14 -13.48
CA VAL A 123 -0.02 3.34 -13.21
C VAL A 123 0.47 2.34 -12.16
N LEU A 124 -0.28 2.17 -11.07
CA LEU A 124 0.05 1.23 -10.01
C LEU A 124 0.20 -0.21 -10.56
N LEU A 125 -0.80 -0.70 -11.30
CA LEU A 125 -0.81 -2.08 -11.79
C LEU A 125 0.24 -2.32 -12.89
N ASP A 126 0.53 -1.31 -13.71
CA ASP A 126 1.56 -1.38 -14.74
C ASP A 126 2.98 -1.37 -14.14
N ASP A 127 3.20 -0.60 -13.08
CA ASP A 127 4.46 -0.64 -12.33
C ASP A 127 4.67 -1.99 -11.66
N TRP A 128 3.62 -2.59 -11.09
CA TRP A 128 3.66 -3.97 -10.57
C TRP A 128 3.93 -5.01 -11.66
N ASN A 129 3.40 -4.81 -12.87
CA ASN A 129 3.72 -5.67 -14.01
C ASN A 129 5.18 -5.53 -14.44
N ARG A 130 5.75 -4.33 -14.40
CA ARG A 130 7.11 -4.09 -14.87
C ARG A 130 8.15 -4.48 -13.83
N GLN A 131 8.06 -3.91 -12.64
CA GLN A 131 9.06 -4.04 -11.58
C GLN A 131 8.71 -5.17 -10.59
N GLY A 132 7.42 -5.37 -10.33
CA GLY A 132 6.95 -6.40 -9.40
C GLY A 132 7.24 -7.84 -9.87
N ARG A 133 7.39 -8.07 -11.19
CA ARG A 133 7.73 -9.38 -11.75
C ARG A 133 9.04 -9.94 -11.22
N GLU A 134 10.08 -9.12 -11.09
CA GLU A 134 11.38 -9.59 -10.60
C GLU A 134 11.28 -10.06 -9.14
N CYS A 135 10.54 -9.32 -8.31
CA CYS A 135 10.27 -9.67 -6.92
C CYS A 135 9.42 -10.95 -6.79
N ILE A 136 8.35 -11.06 -7.57
CA ILE A 136 7.46 -12.23 -7.58
C ILE A 136 8.21 -13.48 -8.06
N SER A 137 9.01 -13.37 -9.12
CA SER A 137 9.76 -14.50 -9.67
C SER A 137 10.88 -15.00 -8.76
N ALA A 138 11.46 -14.14 -7.91
CA ALA A 138 12.46 -14.54 -6.94
C ALA A 138 11.88 -15.40 -5.81
N HIS A 139 10.60 -15.21 -5.45
CA HIS A 139 9.96 -15.86 -4.31
C HIS A 139 8.49 -16.25 -4.60
N PRO A 140 8.24 -17.14 -5.58
CA PRO A 140 6.88 -17.40 -6.10
C PRO A 140 5.90 -17.89 -5.04
N ASP A 141 6.31 -18.82 -4.17
CA ASP A 141 5.44 -19.38 -3.13
C ASP A 141 5.04 -18.34 -2.07
N HIS A 142 5.97 -17.45 -1.73
CA HIS A 142 5.70 -16.38 -0.76
C HIS A 142 4.96 -15.20 -1.38
N MET A 143 5.02 -15.02 -2.70
CA MET A 143 4.38 -13.91 -3.41
C MET A 143 3.08 -14.29 -4.14
N ALA A 144 2.57 -15.51 -3.91
CA ALA A 144 1.33 -15.98 -4.49
C ALA A 144 0.13 -15.07 -4.16
N ASN A 145 0.01 -14.63 -2.90
CA ASN A 145 -1.06 -13.71 -2.49
C ASN A 145 -0.95 -12.34 -3.15
N VAL A 146 0.28 -11.83 -3.33
CA VAL A 146 0.53 -10.56 -4.03
C VAL A 146 0.17 -10.68 -5.51
N THR A 147 0.54 -11.79 -6.15
CA THR A 147 0.15 -12.10 -7.54
C THR A 147 -1.36 -12.14 -7.70
N LEU A 148 -2.06 -12.79 -6.76
CA LEU A 148 -3.51 -12.86 -6.74
C LEU A 148 -4.16 -11.48 -6.57
N ALA A 149 -3.65 -10.67 -5.65
CA ALA A 149 -4.12 -9.29 -5.42
C ALA A 149 -3.99 -8.43 -6.68
N ILE A 150 -2.83 -8.49 -7.37
CA ILE A 150 -2.61 -7.78 -8.64
C ILE A 150 -3.59 -8.28 -9.71
N GLY A 151 -3.82 -9.60 -9.80
CA GLY A 151 -4.77 -10.20 -10.73
C GLY A 151 -6.20 -9.69 -10.52
N LYS A 152 -6.67 -9.62 -9.26
CA LYS A 152 -7.97 -9.04 -8.91
C LYS A 152 -8.03 -7.55 -9.26
N GLY A 153 -6.98 -6.78 -8.92
CA GLY A 153 -6.94 -5.36 -9.23
C GLY A 153 -7.05 -5.07 -10.73
N LYS A 154 -6.39 -5.87 -11.58
CA LYS A 154 -6.55 -5.77 -13.04
C LYS A 154 -7.98 -6.09 -13.48
N MET A 155 -8.60 -7.10 -12.89
CA MET A 155 -9.99 -7.43 -13.19
C MET A 155 -10.91 -6.26 -12.85
N GLU A 156 -10.76 -5.68 -11.66
CA GLU A 156 -11.57 -4.54 -11.20
C GLU A 156 -11.37 -3.30 -12.09
N LEU A 157 -10.12 -2.94 -12.41
CA LEU A 157 -9.81 -1.84 -13.33
C LEU A 157 -10.38 -2.10 -14.74
N GLY A 158 -10.23 -3.32 -15.24
CA GLY A 158 -10.79 -3.72 -16.52
C GLY A 158 -12.31 -3.59 -16.58
N LEU A 159 -13.02 -3.96 -15.51
CA LEU A 159 -14.47 -3.76 -15.39
C LEU A 159 -14.84 -2.28 -15.34
N ALA A 160 -14.08 -1.45 -14.61
CA ALA A 160 -14.30 0.00 -14.57
C ALA A 160 -14.18 0.64 -15.97
N PHE A 161 -13.20 0.21 -16.78
CA PHE A 161 -13.08 0.65 -18.17
C PHE A 161 -14.29 0.23 -19.03
N VAL A 162 -14.87 -0.96 -18.81
CA VAL A 162 -16.11 -1.37 -19.51
C VAL A 162 -17.26 -0.44 -19.18
N GLU A 163 -17.44 -0.06 -17.91
CA GLU A 163 -18.49 0.88 -17.49
C GLU A 163 -18.36 2.25 -18.17
N LYS A 164 -17.12 2.70 -18.40
CA LYS A 164 -16.81 3.93 -19.15
C LYS A 164 -16.82 3.76 -20.67
N ARG A 165 -17.14 2.56 -21.19
CA ARG A 165 -17.13 2.19 -22.62
C ARG A 165 -15.75 2.30 -23.29
N GLN A 166 -14.68 2.23 -22.49
CA GLN A 166 -13.28 2.20 -22.93
C GLN A 166 -12.86 0.74 -23.20
N PHE A 167 -13.44 0.14 -24.24
CA PHE A 167 -13.35 -1.30 -24.45
C PHE A 167 -11.95 -1.80 -24.80
N LYS A 168 -11.10 -0.96 -25.39
CA LYS A 168 -9.73 -1.34 -25.74
C LYS A 168 -8.91 -1.53 -24.47
N GLU A 169 -8.93 -0.54 -23.60
CA GLU A 169 -8.28 -0.53 -22.29
C GLU A 169 -8.84 -1.65 -21.40
N ALA A 170 -10.16 -1.84 -21.40
CA ALA A 170 -10.78 -2.96 -20.69
C ALA A 170 -10.21 -4.33 -21.10
N LEU A 171 -10.01 -4.57 -22.41
CA LEU A 171 -9.46 -5.82 -22.90
C LEU A 171 -8.00 -6.02 -22.48
N ASP A 172 -7.20 -4.96 -22.42
CA ASP A 172 -5.80 -5.02 -22.00
C ASP A 172 -5.66 -5.48 -20.54
N TYR A 173 -6.62 -5.13 -19.67
CA TYR A 173 -6.61 -5.55 -18.25
C TYR A 173 -7.37 -6.85 -17.98
N LEU A 174 -8.49 -7.11 -18.67
CA LEU A 174 -9.28 -8.33 -18.47
C LEU A 174 -8.64 -9.58 -19.10
N THR A 175 -8.03 -9.45 -20.28
CA THR A 175 -7.48 -10.62 -21.01
C THR A 175 -6.39 -11.35 -20.21
N PRO A 176 -5.41 -10.65 -19.60
CA PRO A 176 -4.40 -11.30 -18.75
C PRO A 176 -4.97 -11.83 -17.43
N ALA A 177 -6.05 -11.25 -16.91
CA ALA A 177 -6.67 -11.70 -15.66
C ALA A 177 -7.40 -13.05 -15.83
N VAL A 178 -7.83 -13.38 -17.05
CA VAL A 178 -8.61 -14.60 -17.35
C VAL A 178 -7.76 -15.72 -17.98
N ARG A 179 -6.64 -15.39 -18.64
CA ARG A 179 -5.73 -16.38 -19.21
C ARG A 179 -4.83 -16.98 -18.12
N LYS A 180 -5.11 -18.23 -17.75
CA LYS A 180 -4.27 -19.07 -16.88
C LYS A 180 -2.93 -19.41 -17.52
#